data_AF-A0A5R9K2U7-F1
#
_entry.id   AF-A0A5R9K2U7-F1
#
_cell.length_a   1.000
_cell.length_b   1.000
_cell.length_c   1.000
_cell.angle_alpha   90.00
_cell.angle_beta   90.00
_cell.angle_gamma   90.00
#
_symmetry.space_group_name_H-M   'P 1'
#
loop_
_entity.id
_entity.type
_entity.pdbx_description
1 polymer ?
#
loop_
_entity_poly.entity_id
_entity_poly.type
_entity_poly.pdbx_seq_one_letter_code
_entity_poly.pdbx_strand_id
1 'polypeptide(L)'
;MGIVFKALDLGIDSSTPAGKMVIGIFASLAEYDREMILEKTKAGQVLAKAKGKHIGRPSGVNEGNFLKVKRGFEKGLSVSEIVSLTGISISSVKRYRKKITDSIRG
;
A
#
# COMPACT_ATOMS: atom_id res chain seq x y z
N MET A 1 9.37 36.54 -2.26
CA MET A 1 8.50 36.87 -3.42
C MET A 1 8.05 35.56 -4.05
N GLY A 2 6.77 35.48 -4.48
CA GLY A 2 6.21 34.28 -5.11
C GLY A 2 6.53 34.16 -6.60
N ILE A 3 6.15 33.04 -7.20
CA ILE A 3 6.31 32.77 -8.65
C ILE A 3 5.03 33.18 -9.39
N VAL A 4 5.18 33.77 -10.57
CA VAL A 4 4.09 34.04 -11.51
C VAL A 4 4.04 32.94 -12.56
N PHE A 5 2.86 32.34 -12.73
CA PHE A 5 2.57 31.36 -13.76
C PHE A 5 1.87 32.02 -14.94
N LYS A 6 2.36 31.77 -16.15
CA LYS A 6 1.74 32.22 -17.40
C LYS A 6 1.62 31.06 -18.39
N ALA A 7 0.40 30.77 -18.81
CA ALA A 7 0.12 29.84 -19.90
C ALA A 7 -0.20 30.64 -21.17
N LEU A 8 0.73 30.64 -22.14
CA LEU A 8 0.65 31.49 -23.33
C LEU A 8 -0.52 31.08 -24.24
N ASP A 9 -0.70 29.78 -24.47
CA ASP A 9 -1.74 29.26 -25.37
C ASP A 9 -3.16 29.50 -24.83
N LEU A 10 -3.31 29.57 -23.51
CA LEU A 10 -4.60 29.77 -22.83
C LEU A 10 -4.82 31.24 -22.42
N GLY A 11 -3.81 32.10 -22.60
CA GLY A 11 -3.86 33.49 -22.15
C GLY A 11 -4.02 33.66 -20.63
N ILE A 12 -3.64 32.66 -19.83
CA ILE A 12 -3.80 32.70 -18.37
C ILE A 12 -2.54 33.29 -17.73
N ASP A 13 -2.70 34.35 -16.93
CA ASP A 13 -1.62 35.00 -16.17
C ASP A 13 -1.98 35.10 -14.68
N SER A 14 -1.27 34.36 -13.84
CA SER A 14 -1.52 34.29 -12.39
C SER A 14 -1.16 35.58 -11.64
N SER A 15 -0.57 36.58 -12.30
CA SER A 15 -0.39 37.92 -11.71
C SER A 15 -1.67 38.76 -11.78
N THR A 16 -2.63 38.41 -12.64
CA THR A 16 -3.88 39.14 -12.82
C THR A 16 -5.02 38.57 -11.94
N PRO A 17 -5.99 39.39 -11.48
CA PRO A 17 -7.16 38.88 -10.75
C PRO A 17 -7.96 37.84 -11.56
N ALA A 18 -8.15 38.06 -12.87
CA ALA A 18 -8.86 37.14 -13.74
C ALA A 18 -8.12 35.80 -13.90
N GLY A 19 -6.80 35.82 -14.12
CA GLY A 19 -6.02 34.59 -14.23
C GLY A 19 -6.00 33.78 -12.93
N LYS A 20 -5.96 34.45 -11.76
CA LYS A 20 -6.11 33.78 -10.46
C LYS A 20 -7.47 33.10 -10.31
N MET A 21 -8.55 33.76 -10.74
CA MET A 21 -9.90 33.19 -10.71
C MET A 21 -9.99 31.93 -11.58
N VAL A 22 -9.50 31.99 -12.83
CA VAL A 22 -9.54 30.86 -13.76
C VAL A 22 -8.73 29.68 -13.22
N ILE A 23 -7.53 29.93 -12.66
CA ILE A 23 -6.74 28.89 -12.00
C ILE A 23 -7.50 28.26 -10.83
N GLY A 24 -8.19 29.07 -10.03
CA GLY A 24 -9.04 28.59 -8.93
C GLY A 24 -10.16 27.67 -9.42
N ILE A 25 -10.84 28.02 -10.52
CA ILE A 25 -11.88 27.17 -11.13
C ILE A 25 -11.31 25.82 -11.56
N PHE A 26 -10.17 25.82 -12.24
CA PHE A 26 -9.52 24.57 -12.65
C PHE A 26 -9.03 23.75 -11.46
N ALA A 27 -8.58 24.39 -10.38
CA ALA A 27 -8.22 23.70 -9.15
C ALA A 27 -9.44 23.00 -8.53
N SER A 28 -10.58 23.69 -8.41
CA SER A 28 -11.82 23.10 -7.91
C SER A 28 -12.33 21.97 -8.80
N LEU A 29 -12.21 22.10 -10.13
CA LEU A 29 -12.56 21.03 -11.05
C LEU A 29 -11.65 19.81 -10.89
N ALA A 30 -10.34 20.02 -10.74
CA ALA A 30 -9.38 18.94 -10.51
C ALA A 30 -9.62 18.21 -9.18
N GLU A 31 -10.06 18.93 -8.14
CA GLU A 31 -10.48 18.34 -6.88
C GLU A 31 -11.73 17.47 -7.06
N TYR A 32 -12.76 17.96 -7.75
CA TYR A 32 -13.96 17.20 -8.08
C TYR A 32 -13.65 15.91 -8.86
N ASP A 33 -12.83 15.99 -9.90
CA ASP A 33 -12.45 14.82 -10.69
C ASP A 33 -11.70 13.77 -9.85
N ARG A 34 -10.83 14.22 -8.95
CA ARG A 34 -10.13 13.34 -8.01
C ARG A 34 -11.10 12.62 -7.09
N GLU A 35 -12.09 13.32 -6.54
CA GLU A 35 -13.12 12.71 -5.69
C GLU A 35 -13.94 11.67 -6.44
N MET A 36 -14.37 11.99 -7.67
CA MET A 36 -15.12 11.06 -8.52
C MET A 36 -14.31 9.80 -8.85
N ILE A 37 -13.01 9.92 -9.13
CA ILE A 37 -12.12 8.76 -9.37
C ILE A 37 -12.02 7.88 -8.12
N LEU A 38 -11.88 8.50 -6.94
CA LEU A 38 -11.83 7.77 -5.67
C LEU A 38 -13.14 7.03 -5.38
N GLU A 39 -14.28 7.67 -5.64
CA GLU A 39 -15.59 7.07 -5.45
C GLU A 39 -15.76 5.83 -6.35
N LYS A 40 -15.48 5.96 -7.65
CA LYS A 40 -15.51 4.84 -8.61
C LYS A 40 -14.58 3.71 -8.20
N THR A 41 -13.37 4.03 -7.74
CA THR A 41 -12.40 3.04 -7.27
C THR A 41 -12.92 2.27 -6.06
N LYS A 42 -13.50 2.98 -5.07
CA LYS A 42 -14.10 2.36 -3.88
C LYS A 42 -15.26 1.44 -4.26
N ALA A 43 -16.16 1.89 -5.14
CA ALA A 43 -17.27 1.08 -5.64
C ALA A 43 -16.76 -0.21 -6.32
N GLY A 44 -15.75 -0.10 -7.17
CA GLY A 44 -15.11 -1.25 -7.82
C GLY A 44 -14.48 -2.23 -6.82
N GLN A 45 -13.81 -1.72 -5.77
CA GLN A 45 -13.26 -2.56 -4.70
C GLN A 45 -14.36 -3.29 -3.92
N VAL A 46 -15.45 -2.62 -3.58
CA VAL A 46 -16.59 -3.25 -2.89
C VAL A 46 -17.17 -4.39 -3.72
N LEU A 47 -17.38 -4.18 -5.02
CA LEU A 47 -17.86 -5.21 -5.94
C LEU A 47 -16.89 -6.39 -6.06
N ALA A 48 -15.58 -6.11 -6.17
CA ALA A 48 -14.56 -7.16 -6.23
C ALA A 48 -14.52 -8.00 -4.94
N LYS A 49 -14.64 -7.35 -3.78
CA LYS A 49 -14.71 -8.01 -2.47
C LYS A 49 -15.97 -8.87 -2.35
N ALA A 50 -17.12 -8.37 -2.81
CA ALA A 50 -18.37 -9.13 -2.82
C ALA A 50 -18.29 -10.38 -3.73
N LYS A 51 -17.50 -10.32 -4.80
CA LYS A 51 -17.17 -11.47 -5.67
C LYS A 51 -16.09 -12.40 -5.08
N GLY A 52 -15.67 -12.20 -3.84
CA GLY A 52 -14.66 -13.02 -3.17
C GLY A 52 -13.21 -12.77 -3.61
N LYS A 53 -12.95 -11.71 -4.40
CA LYS A 53 -11.58 -11.36 -4.80
C LYS A 53 -10.83 -10.76 -3.62
N HIS A 54 -9.62 -11.26 -3.34
CA HIS A 54 -8.73 -10.66 -2.34
C HIS A 54 -8.25 -9.28 -2.80
N ILE A 55 -8.36 -8.27 -1.93
CA ILE A 55 -7.92 -6.91 -2.19
C ILE A 55 -6.75 -6.58 -1.27
N GLY A 56 -5.70 -6.00 -1.85
CA GLY A 56 -4.46 -5.67 -1.13
C GLY A 56 -3.45 -6.83 -1.14
N ARG A 57 -2.42 -6.72 -0.30
CA ARG A 57 -1.36 -7.74 -0.21
C ARG A 57 -1.99 -9.08 0.21
N PRO A 58 -1.74 -10.18 -0.52
CA PRO A 58 -2.19 -11.50 -0.11
C PRO A 58 -1.81 -11.78 1.34
N SER A 59 -2.82 -12.05 2.17
CA SER A 59 -2.59 -12.54 3.52
C SER A 59 -2.08 -13.96 3.41
N GLY A 60 -0.80 -14.16 3.70
CA GLY A 60 -0.20 -15.45 3.46
C GLY A 60 1.14 -15.57 4.14
N VAL A 61 1.36 -16.76 4.66
CA VAL A 61 2.68 -17.23 4.99
C VAL A 61 3.19 -17.90 3.72
N ASN A 62 4.39 -17.58 3.25
CA ASN A 62 4.99 -18.40 2.21
C ASN A 62 5.24 -19.78 2.83
N GLU A 63 4.49 -20.79 2.38
CA GLU A 63 4.48 -22.12 3.00
C GLU A 63 5.87 -22.77 3.00
N GLY A 64 6.62 -22.63 1.91
CA GLY A 64 7.99 -23.11 1.82
C GLY A 64 8.90 -22.49 2.89
N ASN A 65 8.81 -21.17 3.06
CA ASN A 65 9.57 -20.45 4.09
C ASN A 65 9.10 -20.78 5.51
N PHE A 66 7.81 -21.04 5.70
CA PHE A 66 7.27 -21.48 6.99
C PHE A 66 7.76 -22.85 7.38
N LEU A 67 7.73 -23.82 6.46
CA LEU A 67 8.22 -25.17 6.67
C LEU A 67 9.72 -25.15 7.03
N LYS A 68 10.52 -24.35 6.33
CA LYS A 68 11.95 -24.16 6.64
C LYS A 68 12.16 -23.63 8.06
N VAL A 69 11.42 -22.58 8.44
CA VAL A 69 11.52 -21.98 9.78
C VAL A 69 10.99 -22.93 10.87
N LYS A 70 9.88 -23.64 10.62
CA LYS A 70 9.31 -24.63 11.54
C LYS A 70 10.32 -25.74 11.83
N ARG A 71 10.92 -26.33 10.79
CA ARG A 71 11.98 -27.34 10.93
C ARG A 71 13.19 -26.81 11.70
N GLY A 72 13.55 -25.55 11.50
CA GLY A 72 14.63 -24.91 12.26
C GLY A 72 14.36 -24.88 13.76
N PHE A 73 13.14 -24.48 14.15
CA PHE A 73 12.74 -24.47 15.56
C PHE A 73 12.55 -25.88 16.14
N GLU A 74 12.05 -26.85 15.37
CA GLU A 74 11.96 -28.26 15.80
C GLU A 74 13.35 -28.86 16.10
N LYS A 75 14.39 -28.39 15.41
CA LYS A 75 15.79 -28.73 15.66
C LYS A 75 16.45 -27.94 16.80
N GLY A 76 15.71 -27.07 17.48
CA GLY A 76 16.22 -26.25 18.59
C GLY A 76 17.09 -25.06 18.20
N LEU A 77 17.13 -24.67 16.92
CA LEU A 77 17.93 -23.54 16.45
C LEU A 77 17.38 -22.21 16.97
N SER A 78 18.28 -21.28 17.25
CA SER A 78 17.94 -19.90 17.59
C SER A 78 17.41 -19.13 16.38
N VAL A 79 16.74 -18.00 16.63
CA VAL A 79 16.24 -17.12 15.57
C VAL A 79 17.37 -16.65 14.66
N SER A 80 18.55 -16.33 15.21
CA SER A 80 19.70 -15.84 14.44
C SER A 80 20.21 -16.90 13.48
N GLU A 81 20.36 -18.14 13.96
CA GLU A 81 20.82 -19.26 13.14
C GLU A 81 19.84 -19.58 12.01
N ILE A 82 18.53 -19.55 12.29
CA ILE A 82 17.50 -19.76 11.27
C ILE A 82 17.56 -18.68 10.20
N VAL A 83 17.76 -17.41 10.57
CA VAL A 83 17.93 -16.31 9.60
C VAL A 83 19.15 -16.54 8.73
N SER A 84 20.31 -16.85 9.33
CA SER A 84 21.56 -17.10 8.61
C SER A 84 21.46 -18.30 7.66
N LEU A 85 20.79 -19.38 8.06
CA LEU A 85 20.66 -20.59 7.26
C LEU A 85 19.62 -20.49 6.14
N THR A 86 18.54 -19.75 6.36
CA THR A 86 17.41 -19.71 5.41
C THR A 86 17.37 -18.46 4.54
N GLY A 87 18.13 -17.42 4.91
CA GLY A 87 18.07 -16.09 4.28
C GLY A 87 16.77 -15.32 4.54
N ILE A 88 15.88 -15.84 5.39
CA ILE A 88 14.58 -15.22 5.69
C ILE A 88 14.78 -14.11 6.72
N SER A 89 14.14 -12.95 6.49
CA SER A 89 14.26 -11.81 7.40
C SER A 89 13.86 -12.16 8.84
N ILE A 90 14.55 -11.57 9.82
CA ILE A 90 14.27 -11.79 11.24
C ILE A 90 12.80 -11.50 11.61
N SER A 91 12.20 -10.50 10.98
CA SER A 91 10.79 -10.15 11.13
C SER A 91 9.85 -11.25 10.65
N SER A 92 10.17 -11.91 9.54
CA SER A 92 9.39 -13.03 9.00
C SER A 92 9.57 -14.29 9.86
N VAL A 93 10.78 -14.58 10.32
CA VAL A 93 11.04 -15.70 11.25
C VAL A 93 10.28 -15.52 12.57
N LYS A 94 10.32 -14.32 13.17
CA LYS A 94 9.54 -14.00 14.38
C LYS A 94 8.03 -14.11 14.15
N ARG A 95 7.53 -13.62 13.01
CA ARG A 95 6.12 -13.74 12.61
C ARG A 95 5.71 -15.21 12.48
N TYR A 96 6.54 -16.06 11.88
CA TYR A 96 6.29 -17.49 11.76
C TYR A 96 6.35 -18.22 13.10
N ARG A 97 7.30 -17.86 13.98
CA ARG A 97 7.37 -18.39 15.35
C ARG A 97 6.06 -18.15 16.10
N LYS A 98 5.55 -16.91 16.07
CA LYS A 98 4.26 -16.57 16.70
C LYS A 98 3.14 -17.46 16.18
N LYS A 99 3.01 -17.62 14.86
CA LYS A 99 2.01 -18.50 14.26
C LYS A 99 2.15 -19.98 14.66
N ILE A 100 3.38 -20.50 14.77
CA ILE A 100 3.63 -21.87 15.24
C ILE A 100 3.14 -22.01 16.69
N THR A 101 3.45 -21.05 17.55
CA THR A 101 3.02 -21.05 18.95
C THR A 101 1.50 -20.92 19.09
N ASP A 102 0.86 -20.05 18.31
CA ASP A 102 -0.59 -19.85 18.31
C ASP A 102 -1.32 -21.13 17.84
N SER A 103 -0.75 -21.88 16.89
CA SER A 103 -1.30 -23.15 16.38
C SER A 103 -1.20 -24.32 17.36
N ILE A 104 -0.37 -24.24 18.41
CA ILE A 104 -0.23 -25.28 19.45
C ILE A 104 -1.17 -25.01 20.63
N ARG A 105 -1.59 -23.74 20.80
CA ARG A 105 -2.42 -23.29 21.93
C ARG A 105 -3.92 -23.28 21.65
N GLY A 106 -4.32 -23.31 20.38
CA GLY A 106 -5.71 -23.51 19.95
C GLY A 106 -5.93 -24.94 19.53
#